data_AF-A0A3M2C9H9-F1
#
_entry.id   AF-A0A3M2C9H9-F1
#
_cell.length_a   1.000
_cell.length_b   1.000
_cell.length_c   1.000
_cell.angle_alpha   90.00
_cell.angle_beta   90.00
_cell.angle_gamma   90.00
#
_symmetry.space_group_name_H-M   'P 1'
#
loop_
_entity.id
_entity.type
_entity.pdbx_description
1 polymer ?
#
loop_
_entity_poly.entity_id
_entity_poly.type
_entity_poly.pdbx_seq_one_letter_code
_entity_poly.pdbx_strand_id
1 'polypeptide(L)'
;MGIGPAGRRFTVKMLLRHAPSAIGLAVIAAPAALAQPVHRPISIRVEVSEHTIPPVHSYSLGESGDWFVILGGISGQGLHDLAGGADPGVLPPSFPVNVFNTDAIAYNHRTGAVLTAPVSTLPEPVRQALTQTNAASVQIGQTLLIYGGYGPTADGSDWDTRATVTSV
;
A
#
# COMPACT_ATOMS: atom_id res chain seq x y z
N MET A 1 -4.54 -17.21 -32.06
CA MET A 1 -4.14 -16.07 -31.21
C MET A 1 -5.40 -15.31 -30.84
N GLY A 2 -5.96 -15.61 -29.67
CA GLY A 2 -7.24 -15.05 -29.22
C GLY A 2 -7.02 -13.65 -28.65
N ILE A 3 -7.78 -12.69 -29.15
CA ILE A 3 -7.83 -11.31 -28.68
C ILE A 3 -8.65 -11.35 -27.39
N GLY A 4 -8.03 -11.12 -26.23
CA GLY A 4 -8.73 -11.01 -24.94
C GLY A 4 -9.75 -9.87 -24.94
N PRO A 5 -10.77 -9.91 -24.07
CA PRO A 5 -11.86 -8.95 -24.09
C PRO A 5 -11.32 -7.53 -23.87
N ALA A 6 -11.80 -6.59 -24.67
CA ALA A 6 -11.42 -5.19 -24.61
C ALA A 6 -11.76 -4.62 -23.23
N GLY A 7 -10.75 -4.48 -22.36
CA GLY A 7 -10.88 -3.79 -21.09
C GLY A 7 -11.54 -2.42 -21.29
N ARG A 8 -12.63 -2.16 -20.57
CA ARG A 8 -13.31 -0.87 -20.63
C ARG A 8 -12.37 0.21 -20.11
N ARG A 9 -12.05 1.18 -20.95
CA ARG A 9 -11.19 2.31 -20.61
C ARG A 9 -12.03 3.40 -19.96
N PHE A 10 -11.67 3.78 -18.74
CA PHE A 10 -12.21 4.97 -18.09
C PHE A 10 -11.08 5.97 -17.92
N THR A 11 -11.32 7.23 -18.30
CA THR A 11 -10.39 8.34 -18.03
C THR A 11 -11.01 9.22 -16.96
N VAL A 12 -10.42 9.23 -15.78
CA VAL A 12 -10.78 10.18 -14.72
C VAL A 12 -9.83 11.37 -14.84
N LYS A 13 -10.38 12.56 -15.10
CA LYS A 13 -9.64 13.83 -15.07
C LYS A 13 -9.83 14.47 -13.70
N MET A 14 -8.80 14.43 -12.86
CA MET A 14 -8.80 15.16 -11.58
C MET A 14 -8.05 16.50 -11.74
N LEU A 15 -8.69 17.59 -11.31
CA LEU A 15 -8.06 18.90 -11.15
C LEU A 15 -7.59 19.05 -9.71
N LEU A 16 -6.28 19.02 -9.45
CA LEU A 16 -5.76 19.52 -8.17
C LEU A 16 -5.67 21.04 -8.21
N ARG A 17 -6.28 21.68 -7.22
CA ARG A 17 -6.07 23.11 -6.93
C ARG A 17 -5.00 23.21 -5.84
N HIS A 18 -3.91 23.90 -6.12
CA HIS A 18 -3.04 24.42 -5.05
C HIS A 18 -3.42 25.88 -4.84
N ALA A 19 -3.90 26.21 -3.64
CA ALA A 19 -4.14 27.60 -3.26
C ALA A 19 -2.79 28.23 -2.87
N PRO A 20 -2.36 29.33 -3.52
CA PRO A 20 -1.21 30.07 -3.03
C PRO A 20 -1.60 30.82 -1.76
N SER A 21 -0.93 30.55 -0.65
CA SER A 21 -0.95 31.42 0.53
C SER A 21 -0.14 32.68 0.22
N ALA A 22 -0.75 33.85 0.32
CA ALA A 22 -0.08 35.14 0.09
C ALA A 22 -0.32 36.10 1.25
N ILE A 23 0.75 36.43 2.00
CA ILE A 23 0.99 37.68 2.76
C ILE A 23 2.53 37.77 2.94
N GLY A 24 3.31 38.80 2.59
CA GLY A 24 3.06 40.11 1.99
C GLY A 24 4.36 40.81 1.52
N LEU A 25 4.16 41.69 0.54
CA LEU A 25 4.89 42.85 -0.01
C LEU A 25 6.41 43.12 0.23
N ALA A 26 7.19 43.09 -0.86
CA ALA A 26 8.20 44.11 -1.19
C ALA A 26 8.32 44.26 -2.72
N VAL A 27 8.23 45.50 -3.19
CA VAL A 27 8.18 45.89 -4.60
C VAL A 27 9.59 45.96 -5.19
N ILE A 28 9.89 45.09 -6.16
CA ILE A 28 10.86 45.36 -7.23
C ILE A 28 10.16 44.98 -8.54
N ALA A 29 9.96 45.97 -9.41
CA ALA A 29 9.38 45.79 -10.73
C ALA A 29 10.37 45.07 -11.66
N ALA A 30 10.41 43.75 -11.57
CA ALA A 30 10.82 42.88 -12.68
C ALA A 30 9.59 42.60 -13.55
N PRO A 31 9.72 42.34 -14.87
CA PRO A 31 8.62 41.78 -15.63
C PRO A 31 8.26 40.44 -14.98
N ALA A 32 7.21 40.45 -14.19
CA ALA A 32 6.59 39.26 -13.66
C ALA A 32 6.05 38.50 -14.86
N ALA A 33 6.89 37.62 -15.43
CA ALA A 33 6.38 36.44 -16.08
C ALA A 33 5.56 35.72 -15.01
N LEU A 34 4.25 36.04 -14.96
CA LEU A 34 3.29 35.35 -14.14
C LEU A 34 3.46 33.88 -14.48
N ALA A 35 4.07 33.12 -13.58
CA ALA A 35 4.15 31.68 -13.68
C ALA A 35 2.71 31.19 -13.71
N GLN A 36 2.19 30.98 -14.93
CA GLN A 36 0.89 30.38 -15.11
C GLN A 36 0.94 29.05 -14.39
N PRO A 37 0.05 28.76 -13.42
CA PRO A 37 -0.03 27.43 -12.84
C PRO A 37 -0.29 26.49 -14.00
N VAL A 38 0.74 25.73 -14.39
CA VAL A 38 0.65 24.77 -15.48
C VAL A 38 -0.21 23.64 -14.95
N HIS A 39 -1.51 23.74 -15.15
CA HIS A 39 -2.46 22.67 -14.92
C HIS A 39 -2.15 21.56 -15.90
N ARG A 40 -1.29 20.63 -15.50
CA ARG A 40 -1.11 19.39 -16.27
C ARG A 40 -2.26 18.46 -15.91
N PRO A 41 -3.13 18.09 -16.85
CA PRO A 41 -4.13 17.07 -16.59
C PRO A 41 -3.41 15.77 -16.22
N ILE A 42 -3.76 15.21 -15.06
CA ILE A 42 -3.34 13.85 -14.70
C ILE A 42 -4.31 12.90 -15.39
N SER A 43 -3.78 11.96 -16.18
CA SER A 43 -4.55 10.86 -16.74
C SER A 43 -4.37 9.63 -15.87
N ILE A 44 -5.45 9.18 -15.23
CA ILE A 44 -5.46 7.93 -14.47
C ILE A 44 -6.00 6.84 -15.38
N ARG A 45 -5.25 5.74 -15.51
CA ARG A 45 -5.71 4.50 -16.15
C ARG A 45 -6.19 3.55 -15.06
N VAL A 46 -7.43 3.09 -15.16
CA VAL A 46 -7.98 2.05 -14.31
C VAL A 46 -8.15 0.80 -15.14
N GLU A 47 -7.64 -0.32 -14.63
CA GLU A 47 -7.72 -1.63 -15.27
C GLU A 47 -8.28 -2.64 -14.29
N VAL A 48 -8.98 -3.62 -14.82
CA VAL A 48 -9.42 -4.80 -14.07
C VAL A 48 -8.64 -5.98 -14.61
N SER A 49 -8.05 -6.75 -13.69
CA SER A 49 -7.41 -8.02 -14.01
C SER A 49 -8.39 -9.16 -13.78
N GLU A 50 -8.38 -10.16 -14.67
CA GLU A 50 -9.08 -11.43 -14.48
C GLU A 50 -8.21 -12.45 -13.70
N HIS A 51 -6.98 -12.08 -13.34
CA HIS A 51 -6.07 -12.95 -12.61
C HIS A 51 -6.42 -13.00 -11.13
N THR A 52 -6.56 -14.21 -10.60
CA THR A 52 -6.77 -14.45 -9.16
C THR A 52 -5.43 -14.47 -8.44
N ILE A 53 -5.31 -13.65 -7.39
CA ILE A 53 -4.19 -13.64 -6.45
C ILE A 53 -4.71 -13.85 -5.03
N PRO A 54 -3.87 -14.31 -4.08
CA PRO A 54 -4.28 -14.39 -2.68
C PRO A 54 -4.78 -13.02 -2.18
N PRO A 55 -5.99 -12.93 -1.60
CA PRO A 55 -6.51 -11.67 -1.10
C PRO A 55 -5.75 -11.26 0.15
N VAL A 56 -5.18 -10.05 0.12
CA VAL A 56 -4.49 -9.43 1.24
C VAL A 56 -5.06 -8.03 1.46
N HIS A 57 -5.33 -7.68 2.71
CA HIS A 57 -5.79 -6.35 3.11
C HIS A 57 -4.66 -5.57 3.78
N SER A 58 -4.63 -4.25 3.59
CA SER A 58 -3.72 -3.34 4.30
C SER A 58 -2.23 -3.70 4.18
N TYR A 59 -1.83 -4.07 2.97
CA TYR A 59 -0.46 -4.46 2.62
C TYR A 59 0.38 -3.29 2.12
N SER A 60 1.70 -3.51 2.08
CA SER A 60 2.64 -2.68 1.33
C SER A 60 2.85 -3.25 -0.07
N LEU A 61 2.94 -2.37 -1.07
CA LEU A 61 3.09 -2.73 -2.48
C LEU A 61 4.40 -2.14 -3.03
N GLY A 62 5.23 -3.01 -3.59
CA GLY A 62 6.38 -2.62 -4.42
C GLY A 62 6.22 -3.10 -5.86
N GLU A 63 7.02 -2.55 -6.76
CA GLU A 63 7.05 -2.85 -8.18
C GLU A 63 8.48 -3.13 -8.64
N SER A 64 8.68 -4.17 -9.45
CA SER A 64 9.95 -4.51 -10.07
C SER A 64 9.72 -5.08 -11.47
N GLY A 65 9.86 -4.22 -12.49
CA GLY A 65 9.55 -4.57 -13.87
C GLY A 65 8.08 -4.95 -14.03
N ASP A 66 7.82 -6.16 -14.53
CA ASP A 66 6.46 -6.67 -14.71
C ASP A 66 5.84 -7.26 -13.41
N TRP A 67 6.55 -7.19 -12.29
CA TRP A 67 6.14 -7.79 -11.01
C TRP A 67 5.70 -6.76 -10.00
N PHE A 68 4.58 -7.04 -9.35
CA PHE A 68 4.13 -6.39 -8.12
C PHE A 68 4.45 -7.29 -6.94
N VAL A 69 5.07 -6.73 -5.91
CA VAL A 69 5.46 -7.44 -4.68
C VAL A 69 4.59 -6.93 -3.54
N ILE A 70 3.82 -7.82 -2.95
CA ILE A 70 2.89 -7.57 -1.85
C ILE A 70 3.54 -8.12 -0.58
N LEU A 71 3.67 -7.26 0.43
CA LEU A 71 4.31 -7.56 1.72
C LEU A 71 3.41 -7.13 2.88
N GLY A 72 3.41 -7.92 3.96
CA GLY A 72 2.56 -7.67 5.12
C GLY A 72 1.07 -7.76 4.79
N GLY A 73 0.28 -7.09 5.61
CA GLY A 73 -1.17 -7.11 5.55
C GLY A 73 -1.79 -8.31 6.26
N ILE A 74 -3.08 -8.50 5.97
CA ILE A 74 -3.91 -9.55 6.55
C ILE A 74 -4.42 -10.43 5.41
N SER A 75 -4.05 -11.72 5.44
CA SER A 75 -4.52 -12.73 4.49
C SER A 75 -5.82 -13.36 4.99
N GLY A 76 -6.84 -13.45 4.13
CA GLY A 76 -8.13 -14.06 4.47
C GLY A 76 -9.28 -13.05 4.50
N GLN A 77 -10.16 -13.13 5.51
CA GLN A 77 -11.41 -12.37 5.52
C GLN A 77 -11.24 -10.86 5.70
N GLY A 78 -10.06 -10.32 6.04
CA GLY A 78 -9.73 -8.88 6.00
C GLY A 78 -10.61 -7.93 6.84
N LEU A 79 -11.68 -8.47 7.42
CA LEU A 79 -12.68 -7.80 8.21
C LEU A 79 -12.20 -7.84 9.66
N HIS A 80 -12.34 -6.72 10.35
CA HIS A 80 -12.42 -6.74 11.80
C HIS A 80 -13.49 -7.76 12.18
N ASP A 81 -13.23 -8.59 13.20
CA ASP A 81 -14.25 -9.50 13.70
C ASP A 81 -15.48 -8.69 14.12
N LEU A 82 -16.54 -8.66 13.29
CA LEU A 82 -17.75 -7.90 13.64
C LEU A 82 -18.52 -8.57 14.80
N ALA A 83 -18.04 -9.71 15.32
CA ALA A 83 -18.64 -10.44 16.43
C ALA A 83 -18.32 -9.87 17.83
N GLY A 84 -17.58 -8.76 17.91
CA GLY A 84 -17.56 -7.90 19.11
C GLY A 84 -18.85 -7.11 19.20
N GLY A 85 -19.97 -7.79 19.49
CA GLY A 85 -21.23 -7.14 19.84
C GLY A 85 -20.99 -6.03 20.85
N ALA A 86 -21.79 -4.97 20.76
CA ALA A 86 -21.74 -3.75 21.58
C ALA A 86 -21.98 -4.00 23.08
N ASP A 87 -21.16 -4.84 23.70
CA ASP A 87 -21.16 -5.12 25.12
C ASP A 87 -20.18 -4.14 25.79
N PRO A 88 -20.66 -3.19 26.61
CA PRO A 88 -19.82 -2.20 27.26
C PRO A 88 -18.90 -2.89 28.27
N GLY A 89 -17.72 -3.31 27.80
CA GLY A 89 -16.71 -4.04 28.59
C GLY A 89 -15.81 -4.96 27.77
N VAL A 90 -16.19 -5.29 26.54
CA VAL A 90 -15.38 -6.11 25.63
C VAL A 90 -14.50 -5.18 24.79
N LEU A 91 -13.18 -5.42 24.81
CA LEU A 91 -12.22 -4.70 23.97
C LEU A 91 -12.65 -4.75 22.49
N PRO A 92 -12.42 -3.68 21.71
CA PRO A 92 -12.83 -3.64 20.31
C PRO A 92 -12.28 -4.86 19.56
N PRO A 93 -12.97 -5.32 18.51
CA PRO A 93 -12.59 -6.55 17.83
C PRO A 93 -11.16 -6.49 17.35
N SER A 94 -10.34 -7.28 18.03
CA SER A 94 -8.92 -7.44 17.78
C SER A 94 -8.78 -8.40 16.59
N PHE A 95 -8.00 -8.04 15.56
CA PHE A 95 -7.64 -8.98 14.50
C PHE A 95 -7.10 -10.28 15.11
N PRO A 96 -7.49 -11.48 14.68
CA PRO A 96 -6.87 -12.68 15.25
C PRO A 96 -5.35 -12.68 14.96
N VAL A 97 -4.49 -13.05 15.93
CA VAL A 97 -3.02 -13.11 15.74
C VAL A 97 -2.58 -14.00 14.57
N ASN A 98 -3.46 -14.88 14.09
CA ASN A 98 -3.19 -15.84 13.01
C ASN A 98 -3.65 -15.38 11.62
N VAL A 99 -4.12 -14.14 11.45
CA VAL A 99 -4.55 -13.63 10.12
C VAL A 99 -3.50 -12.77 9.41
N PHE A 100 -2.37 -12.47 10.05
CA PHE A 100 -1.28 -11.74 9.41
C PHE A 100 -0.73 -12.53 8.24
N ASN A 101 -0.53 -11.84 7.12
CA ASN A 101 0.11 -12.43 5.95
C ASN A 101 1.57 -12.75 6.30
N THR A 102 1.95 -14.00 6.12
CA THR A 102 3.31 -14.51 6.42
C THR A 102 4.10 -14.85 5.17
N ASP A 103 3.55 -14.53 3.99
CA ASP A 103 4.18 -14.76 2.71
C ASP A 103 4.48 -13.43 1.99
N ALA A 104 5.63 -13.36 1.33
CA ALA A 104 5.85 -12.41 0.26
C ALA A 104 5.18 -12.95 -1.00
N ILE A 105 4.29 -12.16 -1.60
CA ILE A 105 3.56 -12.53 -2.82
C ILE A 105 4.07 -11.67 -3.96
N ALA A 106 4.60 -12.28 -5.02
CA ALA A 106 4.95 -11.59 -6.25
C ALA A 106 3.97 -11.96 -7.37
N TYR A 107 3.34 -10.95 -7.96
CA TYR A 107 2.36 -11.08 -9.04
C TYR A 107 2.88 -10.43 -10.32
N ASN A 108 2.94 -11.18 -11.41
CA ASN A 108 3.29 -10.64 -12.71
C ASN A 108 2.02 -10.11 -13.40
N HIS A 109 1.91 -8.80 -13.56
CA HIS A 109 0.69 -8.17 -14.07
C HIS A 109 0.47 -8.36 -15.58
N ARG A 110 1.45 -8.89 -16.31
CA ARG A 110 1.33 -9.17 -17.75
C ARG A 110 0.95 -10.62 -18.05
N THR A 111 1.47 -11.56 -17.26
CA THR A 111 1.26 -13.00 -17.48
C THR A 111 0.25 -13.62 -16.51
N GLY A 112 -0.03 -12.94 -15.40
CA GLY A 112 -0.83 -13.47 -14.30
C GLY A 112 -0.10 -14.45 -13.39
N ALA A 113 1.21 -14.65 -13.58
CA ALA A 113 2.00 -15.56 -12.74
C ALA A 113 2.05 -15.06 -11.29
N VAL A 114 1.94 -15.99 -10.34
CA VAL A 114 2.04 -15.70 -8.91
C VAL A 114 3.15 -16.56 -8.31
N LEU A 115 4.05 -15.92 -7.57
CA LEU A 115 5.08 -16.56 -6.77
C LEU A 115 4.84 -16.22 -5.31
N THR A 116 5.07 -17.18 -4.42
CA THR A 116 4.97 -17.00 -2.98
C THR A 116 6.23 -17.50 -2.30
N ALA A 117 6.68 -16.78 -1.27
CA ALA A 117 7.80 -17.20 -0.44
C ALA A 117 7.54 -16.83 1.03
N PRO A 118 7.74 -17.75 1.98
CA PRO A 118 7.50 -17.48 3.39
C PRO A 118 8.53 -16.51 3.94
N VAL A 119 8.07 -15.44 4.59
CA VAL A 119 8.94 -14.44 5.24
C VAL A 119 9.58 -14.99 6.52
N SER A 120 9.11 -16.15 7.01
CA SER A 120 9.70 -16.87 8.14
C SER A 120 11.13 -17.35 7.90
N THR A 121 11.58 -17.37 6.64
CA THR A 121 12.96 -17.70 6.26
C THR A 121 13.93 -16.52 6.41
N LEU A 122 13.41 -15.31 6.66
CA LEU A 122 14.20 -14.08 6.80
C LEU A 122 14.66 -13.88 8.26
N PRO A 123 15.72 -13.09 8.49
CA PRO A 123 16.12 -12.69 9.83
C PRO A 123 14.98 -12.03 10.61
N GLU A 124 14.90 -12.29 11.92
CA GLU A 124 13.82 -11.84 12.79
C GLU A 124 13.39 -10.38 12.59
N PRO A 125 14.32 -9.39 12.57
CA PRO A 125 13.91 -7.99 12.44
C PRO A 125 13.27 -7.65 11.08
N VAL A 126 13.63 -8.40 10.04
CA VAL A 126 13.08 -8.29 8.68
C VAL A 126 11.74 -9.00 8.63
N ARG A 127 11.66 -10.24 9.13
CA ARG A 127 10.41 -10.99 9.25
C ARG A 127 9.33 -10.15 9.92
N GLN A 128 9.62 -9.60 11.10
CA GLN A 128 8.72 -8.73 11.83
C GLN A 128 8.30 -7.49 11.03
N ALA A 129 9.17 -6.94 10.19
CA ALA A 129 8.83 -5.80 9.35
C ALA A 129 7.82 -6.15 8.27
N LEU A 130 7.91 -7.37 7.75
CA LEU A 130 7.15 -7.84 6.60
C LEU A 130 5.88 -8.61 6.99
N THR A 131 5.60 -8.76 8.29
CA THR A 131 4.35 -9.31 8.84
C THR A 131 3.47 -8.26 9.51
N GLN A 132 3.66 -6.97 9.17
CA GLN A 132 2.85 -5.85 9.69
C GLN A 132 1.62 -5.61 8.82
N THR A 133 0.53 -5.11 9.41
CA THR A 133 -0.64 -4.58 8.69
C THR A 133 -0.75 -3.07 8.86
N ASN A 134 -1.48 -2.40 7.96
CA ASN A 134 -1.71 -0.94 7.99
C ASN A 134 -0.41 -0.12 7.94
N ALA A 135 0.66 -0.68 7.40
CA ALA A 135 1.91 0.05 7.20
C ALA A 135 1.77 1.03 6.03
N ALA A 136 2.34 2.22 6.19
CA ALA A 136 2.54 3.13 5.07
C ALA A 136 3.76 2.67 4.27
N SER A 137 3.69 2.77 2.94
CA SER A 137 4.84 2.46 2.10
C SER A 137 5.02 3.45 0.96
N VAL A 138 6.27 3.63 0.55
CA VAL A 138 6.65 4.43 -0.62
C VAL A 138 7.84 3.77 -1.30
N GLN A 139 7.79 3.67 -2.62
CA GLN A 139 8.91 3.17 -3.40
C GLN A 139 9.74 4.30 -3.98
N ILE A 140 11.06 4.22 -3.82
CA ILE A 140 12.05 5.14 -4.39
C ILE A 140 13.05 4.32 -5.21
N GLY A 141 12.94 4.42 -6.53
CA GLY A 141 13.76 3.58 -7.43
C GLY A 141 13.45 2.10 -7.22
N GLN A 142 14.46 1.33 -6.84
CA GLN A 142 14.35 -0.11 -6.57
C GLN A 142 14.11 -0.45 -5.09
N THR A 143 13.94 0.57 -4.24
CA THR A 143 13.82 0.37 -2.79
C THR A 143 12.40 0.68 -2.34
N LEU A 144 11.78 -0.26 -1.64
CA LEU A 144 10.50 -0.05 -0.98
C LEU A 144 10.74 0.33 0.49
N LEU A 145 10.31 1.52 0.87
CA LEU A 145 10.33 1.99 2.25
C LEU A 145 8.99 1.69 2.90
N ILE A 146 9.01 1.00 4.04
CA ILE A 146 7.83 0.63 4.82
C ILE A 146 7.96 1.23 6.22
N TYR A 147 6.93 1.93 6.70
CA TYR A 147 6.93 2.60 8.00
C TYR A 147 5.58 2.45 8.73
N GLY A 148 5.65 2.33 10.06
CA GLY A 148 4.49 2.14 10.89
C GLY A 148 3.87 0.76 10.69
N GLY A 149 2.55 0.72 10.78
CA GLY A 149 1.82 -0.53 10.88
C GLY A 149 1.99 -1.18 12.26
N TYR A 150 1.18 -2.20 12.49
CA TYR A 150 1.28 -3.02 13.68
C TYR A 150 1.17 -4.50 13.32
N GLY A 151 1.72 -5.35 14.17
CA GLY A 151 1.83 -6.77 13.91
C GLY A 151 2.32 -7.52 15.15
N PRO A 152 2.37 -8.85 15.08
CA PRO A 152 2.75 -9.67 16.20
C PRO A 152 4.18 -9.37 16.68
N THR A 153 4.37 -9.40 18.00
CA THR A 153 5.69 -9.46 18.64
C THR A 153 6.44 -10.73 18.20
N ALA A 154 7.76 -10.80 18.43
CA ALA A 154 8.60 -11.93 18.00
C ALA A 154 8.09 -13.30 18.49
N ASP A 155 7.55 -13.32 19.71
CA ASP A 155 6.98 -14.48 20.39
C ASP A 155 5.49 -14.68 20.10
N GLY A 156 4.86 -13.76 19.34
CA GLY A 156 3.45 -13.80 18.96
C GLY A 156 2.48 -13.62 20.13
N SER A 157 2.96 -13.17 21.29
CA SER A 157 2.15 -13.02 22.51
C SER A 157 1.32 -11.73 22.54
N ASP A 158 1.75 -10.70 21.82
CA ASP A 158 1.11 -9.38 21.75
C ASP A 158 1.30 -8.75 20.36
N TRP A 159 0.80 -7.54 20.14
CA TRP A 159 1.12 -6.72 18.97
C TRP A 159 1.85 -5.45 19.35
N ASP A 160 2.74 -5.02 18.46
CA ASP A 160 3.43 -3.75 18.60
C ASP A 160 3.30 -2.90 17.34
N THR A 161 3.28 -1.58 17.52
CA THR A 161 3.35 -0.62 16.43
C THR A 161 4.81 -0.38 16.08
N ARG A 162 5.17 -0.58 14.82
CA ARG A 162 6.55 -0.48 14.42
C ARG A 162 7.02 0.98 14.35
N ALA A 163 8.00 1.34 15.18
CA ALA A 163 8.58 2.68 15.23
C ALA A 163 9.73 2.92 14.22
N THR A 164 10.12 1.90 13.44
CA THR A 164 11.27 1.96 12.53
C THR A 164 10.87 1.86 11.06
N VAL A 165 11.62 2.57 10.21
CA VAL A 165 11.53 2.43 8.75
C VAL A 165 12.28 1.17 8.33
N THR A 166 11.66 0.37 7.47
CA THR A 166 12.26 -0.80 6.85
C THR A 166 12.51 -0.52 5.37
N SER A 167 13.72 -0.82 4.92
CA SER A 167 14.09 -0.79 3.50
C SER A 167 14.08 -2.21 2.98
N VAL A 168 13.34 -2.44 1.89
CA VAL A 168 13.29 -3.70 1.14
C VAL A 168 13.90 -3.48 -0.24
#